data_AF-A0A950W8W7-F1
#
_entry.id   AF-A0A950W8W7-F1
#
_cell.length_a   1.000
_cell.length_b   1.000
_cell.length_c   1.000
_cell.angle_alpha   90.00
_cell.angle_beta   90.00
_cell.angle_gamma   90.00
#
_symmetry.space_group_name_H-M   'P 1'
#
loop_
_entity.id
_entity.type
_entity.pdbx_description
1 polymer ?
#
loop_
_entity_poly.entity_id
_entity_poly.type
_entity_poly.pdbx_seq_one_letter_code
_entity_poly.pdbx_strand_id
1 'polypeptide(L)' 'MTSDRCPHKPTFPYLCCLHRIKPEVLAGASGLPLLTAIALRVGIGTTPQIAQQAVDGLNTLLGTHYTLDDISVELHPRQR' A
#
# COMPACT_ATOMS: atom_id res chain seq x y z
N MET A 1 -14.34 20.00 24.60
CA MET A 1 -14.43 18.56 24.28
C MET A 1 -13.91 18.37 22.86
N THR A 2 -12.59 18.34 22.69
CA THR A 2 -11.98 17.98 21.40
C THR A 2 -12.03 16.45 21.33
N SER A 3 -12.94 15.91 20.53
CA SER A 3 -12.79 14.53 20.06
C SER A 3 -11.50 14.50 19.24
N ASP A 4 -10.41 14.05 19.87
CA ASP A 4 -9.23 13.50 19.21
C ASP A 4 -9.67 12.34 18.33
N ARG A 5 -10.17 12.67 17.13
CA ARG A 5 -10.40 11.68 16.09
C ARG A 5 -9.02 11.23 15.65
N CYS A 6 -8.65 10.03 16.09
CA CYS A 6 -7.46 9.28 15.68
C CYS A 6 -7.04 9.66 14.25
N PRO A 7 -5.78 10.06 14.00
CA PRO A 7 -5.27 10.10 12.64
C PRO A 7 -5.11 8.64 12.19
N HIS A 8 -6.21 8.02 11.75
CA HIS A 8 -6.14 6.70 11.15
C HIS A 8 -5.29 6.84 9.90
N LYS A 9 -4.11 6.21 9.93
CA LYS A 9 -3.20 6.14 8.78
C LYS A 9 -3.99 5.69 7.54
N PRO A 10 -3.86 6.37 6.39
CA PRO A 10 -4.55 5.94 5.18
C PRO A 10 -4.14 4.51 4.83
N THR A 11 -5.09 3.68 4.41
CA THR A 11 -4.78 2.32 3.96
C THR A 11 -4.21 2.34 2.55
N PHE A 12 -3.37 1.36 2.22
CA PHE A 12 -2.82 1.25 0.87
C PHE A 12 -3.90 1.14 -0.23
N PRO A 13 -4.95 0.30 -0.07
CA PRO A 13 -6.11 0.30 -0.98
C PRO A 13 -6.73 1.69 -1.18
N TYR A 14 -6.88 2.45 -0.10
CA TYR A 14 -7.47 3.78 -0.14
C TYR A 14 -6.64 4.73 -0.98
N LEU A 15 -5.32 4.76 -0.80
CA LEU A 15 -4.41 5.61 -1.60
C LEU A 15 -4.43 5.22 -3.08
N CYS A 16 -4.41 3.92 -3.40
CA CYS A 16 -4.54 3.47 -4.79
C CYS A 16 -5.86 3.92 -5.43
N CYS A 17 -6.97 3.87 -4.68
CA CYS A 17 -8.27 4.33 -5.16
C CYS A 17 -8.34 5.86 -5.31
N LEU A 18 -7.84 6.60 -4.34
CA LEU A 18 -7.81 8.07 -4.34
C LEU A 18 -7.05 8.60 -5.58
N HIS A 19 -5.90 8.01 -5.88
CA HIS A 19 -5.06 8.39 -7.01
C HIS A 19 -5.37 7.64 -8.31
N ARG A 20 -6.45 6.84 -8.34
CA ARG A 20 -6.89 6.05 -9.52
C ARG A 20 -5.78 5.17 -10.11
N ILE A 21 -4.90 4.63 -9.27
CA ILE A 21 -3.79 3.77 -9.69
C ILE A 21 -4.34 2.40 -10.05
N LYS A 22 -4.14 2.01 -11.31
CA LYS A 22 -4.52 0.67 -11.79
C LYS A 22 -3.52 -0.39 -11.32
N PRO A 23 -3.96 -1.65 -11.08
CA PRO A 23 -3.06 -2.72 -10.62
C PRO A 23 -1.88 -2.95 -11.56
N GLU A 24 -2.06 -2.83 -12.88
CA GLU A 24 -1.02 -3.02 -13.88
C GLU A 24 0.07 -1.96 -13.78
N VAL A 25 -0.35 -0.72 -13.50
CA VAL A 25 0.56 0.42 -13.31
C VAL A 25 1.34 0.26 -12.02
N LEU A 26 0.67 -0.14 -10.94
CA LEU A 26 1.33 -0.43 -9.67
C LEU A 26 2.33 -1.59 -9.79
N ALA A 27 1.94 -2.69 -10.46
CA ALA A 27 2.80 -3.85 -10.69
C ALA A 27 4.08 -3.44 -11.43
N GLY A 28 3.95 -2.66 -12.50
CA GLY A 28 5.09 -2.13 -13.25
C GLY A 28 6.01 -1.25 -12.42
N ALA A 29 5.46 -0.34 -11.61
CA ALA A 29 6.25 0.58 -10.80
C ALA A 29 6.94 -0.09 -9.59
N SER A 30 6.30 -1.12 -9.02
CA SER A 30 6.81 -1.82 -7.83
C SER A 30 7.67 -3.04 -8.15
N GLY A 31 7.68 -3.50 -9.41
CA GLY A 31 8.27 -4.77 -9.80
C GLY A 31 7.55 -6.01 -9.25
N LEU A 32 6.32 -5.84 -8.74
CA LEU A 32 5.52 -6.94 -8.20
C LEU A 32 4.74 -7.67 -9.32
N PRO A 33 4.44 -8.97 -9.14
CA PRO A 33 3.48 -9.66 -9.99
C PRO A 33 2.11 -8.96 -10.00
N LEU A 34 1.43 -8.94 -11.15
CA LEU A 34 0.10 -8.32 -11.28
C LEU A 34 -0.90 -8.84 -10.24
N LEU A 35 -0.91 -10.15 -9.99
CA LEU A 35 -1.79 -10.75 -8.97
C LEU A 35 -1.50 -10.20 -7.57
N THR A 36 -0.25 -9.94 -7.23
CA THR A 36 0.15 -9.34 -5.95
C THR A 36 -0.31 -7.89 -5.86
N ALA A 37 -0.18 -7.11 -6.94
CA ALA A 37 -0.69 -5.73 -6.99
C ALA A 37 -2.23 -5.68 -6.86
N ILE A 38 -2.96 -6.63 -7.46
CA ILE A 38 -4.40 -6.79 -7.28
C ILE A 38 -4.72 -7.12 -5.83
N ALA A 39 -4.04 -8.10 -5.23
CA ALA A 39 -4.22 -8.51 -3.85
C ALA A 39 -4.05 -7.34 -2.87
N LEU A 40 -3.01 -6.53 -3.07
CA LEU A 40 -2.76 -5.31 -2.29
C LEU A 40 -3.87 -4.27 -2.46
N ARG A 41 -4.42 -4.09 -3.67
CA ARG A 41 -5.52 -3.14 -3.90
C ARG A 41 -6.84 -3.56 -3.25
N VAL A 42 -7.05 -4.84 -3.02
CA VAL A 42 -8.24 -5.34 -2.30
C VAL A 42 -7.98 -5.56 -0.80
N GLY A 43 -6.79 -5.21 -0.32
CA GLY A 43 -6.44 -5.27 1.10
C GLY A 43 -6.09 -6.67 1.60
N ILE A 44 -5.71 -7.60 0.73
CA ILE A 44 -5.22 -8.91 1.18
C ILE A 44 -3.84 -8.74 1.83
N GLY A 45 -3.69 -9.35 3.00
CA GLY A 45 -2.44 -9.37 3.77
C GLY A 45 -1.24 -9.81 2.94
N THR A 46 -0.08 -9.23 3.23
CA THR A 46 1.15 -9.52 2.49
C THR A 46 2.39 -9.62 3.38
N THR A 47 3.57 -9.84 2.80
CA THR A 47 4.83 -9.80 3.55
C THR A 47 5.35 -8.37 3.68
N PRO A 48 6.16 -8.04 4.71
CA PRO A 48 6.78 -6.72 4.83
C PRO A 48 7.59 -6.31 3.58
N GLN A 49 8.24 -7.29 2.94
CA GLN A 49 9.01 -7.05 1.71
C GLN A 49 8.10 -6.59 0.57
N ILE A 50 6.98 -7.28 0.35
CA ILE A 50 6.02 -6.92 -0.71
C ILE A 50 5.36 -5.57 -0.39
N ALA A 51 5.03 -5.32 0.88
CA ALA A 51 4.49 -4.04 1.31
C ALA A 51 5.45 -2.89 0.98
N GLN A 52 6.75 -3.06 1.28
CA GLN A 52 7.76 -2.05 0.97
C GLN A 52 7.86 -1.80 -0.54
N GLN A 53 7.94 -2.85 -1.36
CA GLN A 53 7.98 -2.72 -2.82
C GLN A 53 6.76 -1.98 -3.38
N ALA A 54 5.58 -2.25 -2.82
CA ALA A 54 4.35 -1.58 -3.22
C ALA A 54 4.36 -0.09 -2.87
N VAL A 55 4.86 0.27 -1.68
CA VAL A 55 5.03 1.67 -1.26
C VAL A 55 6.08 2.39 -2.11
N ASP A 56 7.19 1.74 -2.45
CA ASP A 56 8.21 2.31 -3.34
C ASP A 56 7.64 2.56 -4.75
N GLY A 57 6.85 1.62 -5.27
CA GLY A 57 6.13 1.79 -6.53
C GLY A 57 5.11 2.93 -6.47
N LEU A 58 4.39 3.07 -5.36
CA LEU A 58 3.46 4.17 -5.13
C LEU A 58 4.18 5.53 -5.11
N ASN A 59 5.30 5.61 -4.40
CA ASN A 59 6.16 6.79 -4.33
C ASN A 59 6.69 7.20 -5.70
N THR A 60 7.12 6.22 -6.49
CA THR A 60 7.58 6.44 -7.86
C THR A 60 6.48 7.01 -8.75
N LEU A 61 5.25 6.49 -8.64
CA LEU A 61 4.11 6.93 -9.45
C LEU A 61 3.60 8.32 -9.07
N LEU A 62 3.65 8.66 -7.77
CA LEU A 62 3.05 9.88 -7.25
C LEU A 62 4.06 11.00 -6.97
N GLY A 63 5.36 10.70 -7.03
CA GLY A 63 6.41 11.63 -6.59
C GLY A 63 6.33 11.91 -5.08
N THR A 64 5.93 10.91 -4.29
CA THR A 64 5.76 11.01 -2.83
C THR A 64 6.87 10.29 -2.09
N HIS A 65 6.91 10.44 -0.76
CA HIS A 65 7.87 9.79 0.14
C HIS A 65 7.15 9.10 1.31
N TYR A 66 6.11 8.33 1.02
CA TYR A 66 5.44 7.52 2.03
C TYR A 66 6.37 6.41 2.54
N THR A 67 6.23 6.10 3.83
CA THR A 67 6.84 4.96 4.49
C THR A 67 5.75 3.95 4.92
N LEU A 68 6.18 2.76 5.36
CA LEU A 68 5.25 1.79 5.99
C LEU A 68 4.67 2.29 7.31
N ASP A 69 5.26 3.35 7.91
CA ASP A 69 4.68 4.03 9.06
C ASP A 69 3.62 5.06 8.68
N ASP A 70 3.58 5.53 7.43
CA ASP A 70 2.57 6.48 6.96
C ASP A 70 1.32 5.76 6.42
N ILE A 71 1.47 4.52 5.96
CA ILE A 71 0.43 3.75 5.27
C ILE A 71 0.12 2.47 6.03
N SER A 72 -1.17 2.24 6.30
CA SER A 72 -1.62 0.95 6.82
C SER A 72 -1.67 -0.08 5.68
N VAL A 73 -0.74 -1.04 5.70
CA VAL A 73 -0.73 -2.24 4.84
C VAL A 73 -1.00 -3.46 5.71
N GLU A 74 -1.97 -4.31 5.33
CA GLU A 74 -2.16 -5.58 6.05
C GLU A 74 -0.97 -6.49 5.83
N LEU A 75 -0.34 -6.94 6.92
CA LEU A 75 0.79 -7.85 6.88
C LEU A 75 0.38 -9.21 7.42
N HIS A 76 0.62 -10.29 6.67
CA HIS A 76 0.57 -11.62 7.23
C HIS A 76 1.75 -11.81 8.19
N PRO A 77 1.51 -12.15 9.47
CA PRO A 77 2.60 -12.55 10.34
C PRO A 77 3.27 -13.76 9.70
N ARG A 78 4.60 -13.72 9.59
CA ARG A 78 5.41 -14.88 9.15
C ARG A 78 4.93 -16.10 9.93
N GLN A 79 4.33 -17.07 9.25
CA GLN A 79 4.12 -18.39 9.82
C GLN A 79 5.52 -18.94 10.12
N ARG A 80 5.85 -19.00 11.41
CA ARG A 80 7.05 -19.67 11.92
C ARG A 80 6.86 -21.17 11.84
#